data_AF-A0A3N4M880-F1
#
_entry.id   AF-A0A3N4M880-F1
#
_cell.length_a   1.000
_cell.length_b   1.000
_cell.length_c   1.000
_cell.angle_alpha   90.00
_cell.angle_beta   90.00
_cell.angle_gamma   90.00
#
_symmetry.space_group_name_H-M   'P 1'
#
loop_
_entity.id
_entity.type
_entity.pdbx_description
1 polymer ?
#
loop_
_entity_poly.entity_id
_entity_poly.type
_entity_poly.pdbx_seq_one_letter_code
_entity_poly.pdbx_strand_id
1 'polypeptide(L)'
;MPAATNSSSSTSNSASASPSQSSSHLTSPTCSTTPLPPSDALLRADINRRLLESGEYEKLSSHLTLLLRESGWRESTLHTCNRLLRDPSAKVVNYQTLYAAVERDAMEGVDGQVKVEVVRKIREVLEGMVEA
;
A
#
# COMPACT_ATOMS: atom_id res chain seq x y z
N MET A 1 42.34 10.74 53.70
CA MET A 1 43.31 9.88 52.99
C MET A 1 42.84 8.44 53.13
N PRO A 2 42.59 7.75 52.02
CA PRO A 2 43.49 6.64 51.67
C PRO A 2 43.81 6.57 50.17
N ALA A 3 45.02 6.06 49.91
CA ALA A 3 45.49 5.60 48.61
C ALA A 3 45.15 4.12 48.45
N ALA A 4 44.83 3.69 47.22
CA ALA A 4 45.25 2.40 46.67
C ALA A 4 44.82 2.33 45.20
N THR A 5 45.81 2.47 44.32
CA THR A 5 45.79 2.02 42.94
C THR A 5 45.70 0.49 42.90
N ASN A 6 44.89 -0.09 42.02
CA ASN A 6 45.20 -1.42 41.53
C ASN A 6 44.72 -1.59 40.08
N SER A 7 45.70 -1.66 39.18
CA SER A 7 45.56 -2.15 37.81
C SER A 7 45.57 -3.68 37.85
N SER A 8 44.71 -4.34 37.10
CA SER A 8 44.91 -5.75 36.72
C SER A 8 44.25 -6.04 35.37
N SER A 9 45.11 -6.48 34.46
CA SER A 9 44.89 -6.92 33.09
C SER A 9 44.08 -8.21 33.02
N SER A 10 43.34 -8.43 31.94
CA SER A 10 42.96 -9.79 31.52
C SER A 10 42.73 -9.81 30.00
N THR A 11 43.76 -10.28 29.30
CA THR A 11 43.69 -10.84 27.95
C THR A 11 43.04 -12.22 28.03
N SER A 12 42.12 -12.57 27.14
CA SER A 12 41.79 -13.97 26.83
C SER A 12 41.07 -14.08 25.48
N ASN A 13 41.77 -14.71 24.53
CA ASN A 13 41.22 -15.34 23.33
C ASN A 13 40.13 -16.36 23.69
N SER A 14 39.18 -16.60 22.78
CA SER A 14 38.66 -17.94 22.52
C SER A 14 38.02 -18.02 21.14
N ALA A 15 38.58 -18.92 20.33
CA ALA A 15 38.02 -19.38 19.07
C ALA A 15 37.07 -20.57 19.30
N SER A 16 36.35 -20.92 18.23
CA SER A 16 35.59 -22.16 18.01
C SER A 16 34.25 -22.33 18.74
N ALA A 17 33.16 -22.42 17.98
CA ALA A 17 32.60 -23.71 17.57
C ALA A 17 31.19 -23.51 16.99
N SER A 18 31.00 -23.95 15.74
CA SER A 18 29.67 -24.24 15.21
C SER A 18 29.04 -25.40 15.96
N PRO A 19 27.71 -25.41 16.10
CA PRO A 19 26.97 -26.63 15.83
C PRO A 19 25.79 -26.38 14.89
N SER A 20 25.71 -27.24 13.88
CA SER A 20 24.55 -27.45 13.02
C SER A 20 23.33 -27.87 13.84
N GLN A 21 22.12 -27.43 13.45
CA GLN A 21 20.95 -28.30 13.21
C GLN A 21 19.68 -27.53 12.80
N SER A 22 19.11 -28.00 11.68
CA SER A 22 17.67 -28.24 11.43
C SER A 22 16.71 -27.06 11.12
N SER A 23 16.44 -26.92 9.82
CA SER A 23 15.11 -26.92 9.18
C SER A 23 13.89 -26.43 9.96
N SER A 24 13.30 -25.31 9.52
CA SER A 24 11.91 -25.27 9.03
C SER A 24 11.53 -23.91 8.40
N HIS A 25 11.41 -23.95 7.07
CA HIS A 25 10.45 -23.26 6.20
C HIS A 25 9.11 -22.80 6.83
N LEU A 26 8.51 -21.76 6.19
CA LEU A 26 7.12 -21.24 6.30
C LEU A 26 6.85 -20.35 7.53
N THR A 27 6.17 -19.20 7.48
CA THR A 27 5.27 -18.59 6.49
C THR A 27 5.12 -17.10 6.81
N SER A 28 5.05 -16.27 5.78
CA SER A 28 4.57 -14.88 5.85
C SER A 28 3.12 -14.81 6.37
N PRO A 29 2.72 -13.75 7.08
CA PRO A 29 1.32 -13.51 7.38
C PRO A 29 0.56 -13.29 6.08
N THR A 30 -0.31 -14.24 5.77
CA THR A 30 -1.27 -14.20 4.67
C THR A 30 -2.23 -13.03 4.90
N CYS A 31 -2.15 -12.01 4.04
CA CYS A 31 -3.29 -11.14 3.80
C CYS A 31 -4.28 -11.96 2.99
N SER A 32 -5.53 -12.00 3.43
CA SER A 32 -6.61 -12.79 2.86
C SER A 32 -6.92 -12.42 1.40
N THR A 33 -6.11 -12.92 0.47
CA THR A 33 -6.46 -13.04 -0.94
C THR A 33 -7.08 -14.41 -1.11
N THR A 34 -8.42 -14.48 -1.04
CA THR A 34 -9.16 -15.63 -1.55
C THR A 34 -8.67 -15.91 -2.98
N PRO A 35 -8.06 -17.07 -3.27
CA PRO A 35 -7.67 -17.41 -4.63
C PRO A 35 -8.95 -17.65 -5.42
N LEU A 36 -9.32 -16.69 -6.26
CA LEU A 36 -10.42 -16.86 -7.20
C LEU A 36 -10.07 -17.96 -8.20
N PRO A 37 -11.03 -18.78 -8.64
CA PRO A 37 -10.77 -19.82 -9.63
C PRO A 37 -10.21 -19.19 -10.92
N PRO A 38 -9.31 -19.90 -11.63
CA PRO A 38 -8.54 -19.35 -12.75
C PRO A 38 -9.41 -18.72 -13.85
N SER A 39 -10.66 -19.16 -14.01
CA SER A 39 -11.61 -18.64 -14.99
C SER A 39 -12.00 -17.17 -14.74
N ASP A 40 -12.23 -16.77 -13.49
CA ASP A 40 -12.62 -15.39 -13.16
C ASP A 40 -11.45 -14.41 -13.33
N ALA A 41 -10.24 -14.85 -13.01
CA ALA A 41 -9.03 -14.05 -13.18
C ALA A 41 -8.75 -13.77 -14.67
N LEU A 42 -8.91 -14.78 -15.53
CA LEU A 42 -8.78 -14.63 -16.98
C LEU A 42 -9.85 -13.71 -17.56
N LEU A 43 -11.10 -13.85 -17.10
CA LEU A 43 -12.20 -12.96 -17.54
C LEU A 43 -11.92 -11.50 -17.16
N ARG A 44 -11.50 -11.23 -15.93
CA ARG A 44 -11.13 -9.88 -15.47
C ARG A 44 -9.96 -9.31 -16.28
N ALA A 45 -8.96 -10.13 -16.60
CA ALA A 45 -7.82 -9.71 -17.41
C ALA A 45 -8.25 -9.32 -18.83
N ASP A 46 -9.12 -10.09 -19.47
CA ASP A 46 -9.64 -9.76 -20.81
C ASP A 46 -10.50 -8.50 -20.80
N ILE A 47 -11.39 -8.34 -19.81
CA ILE A 47 -12.16 -7.11 -19.62
C ILE A 47 -11.23 -5.89 -19.49
N ASN A 48 -10.22 -5.98 -18.62
CA ASN A 48 -9.26 -4.89 -18.43
C ASN A 48 -8.49 -4.55 -19.72
N ARG A 49 -8.10 -5.58 -20.49
CA ARG A 49 -7.46 -5.38 -21.80
C ARG A 49 -8.40 -4.62 -22.74
N ARG A 50 -9.66 -5.03 -22.87
CA ARG A 50 -10.65 -4.37 -23.73
C ARG A 50 -10.96 -2.93 -23.27
N LEU A 51 -10.97 -2.66 -21.97
CA LEU A 51 -11.14 -1.31 -21.42
C LEU A 51 -9.99 -0.36 -21.83
N LEU A 52 -8.77 -0.87 -21.88
CA LEU A 52 -7.59 -0.12 -22.35
C LEU A 52 -7.61 0.07 -23.87
N GLU A 53 -7.91 -0.99 -24.63
CA GLU A 53 -7.94 -0.93 -26.11
C GLU A 53 -9.04 -0.01 -26.66
N SER A 54 -10.17 0.09 -25.95
CA SER A 54 -11.30 0.97 -26.32
C SER A 54 -11.15 2.42 -25.85
N GLY A 55 -10.20 2.70 -24.95
CA GLY A 55 -10.03 4.02 -24.32
C GLY A 55 -11.07 4.34 -23.25
N GLU A 56 -11.94 3.40 -22.86
CA GLU A 56 -12.94 3.59 -21.80
C GLU A 56 -12.28 3.70 -20.42
N TYR A 57 -11.13 3.04 -20.23
CA TYR A 57 -10.35 3.16 -19.00
C TYR A 57 -9.89 4.61 -18.73
N GLU A 58 -9.38 5.30 -19.75
CA GLU A 58 -8.92 6.69 -19.65
C GLU A 58 -10.09 7.63 -19.34
N LYS A 59 -11.27 7.39 -19.93
CA LYS A 59 -12.49 8.15 -19.65
C LYS A 59 -12.94 7.94 -18.20
N LEU A 60 -12.94 6.69 -17.73
CA LEU A 60 -13.29 6.36 -16.35
C LEU A 60 -12.31 6.96 -15.34
N SER A 61 -11.01 6.87 -15.62
CA SER A 61 -9.94 7.45 -14.79
C SER A 61 -10.07 8.97 -14.69
N SER A 62 -10.34 9.64 -15.82
CA SER A 62 -10.56 11.08 -15.87
C SER A 62 -11.81 11.49 -15.08
N HIS A 63 -12.90 10.72 -15.21
CA HIS A 63 -14.15 10.95 -14.48
C HIS A 63 -13.96 10.79 -12.95
N LEU A 64 -13.31 9.71 -12.51
CA LEU A 64 -12.95 9.52 -11.10
C LEU A 64 -12.09 10.68 -10.58
N THR A 65 -11.09 11.10 -11.36
CA THR A 65 -10.19 12.22 -10.97
C THR A 65 -10.96 13.53 -10.76
N LEU A 66 -11.98 13.78 -11.60
CA LEU A 66 -12.88 14.93 -11.47
C LEU A 66 -13.75 14.83 -10.22
N LEU A 67 -14.38 13.69 -9.97
CA LEU A 67 -15.18 13.48 -8.75
C LEU A 67 -14.35 13.62 -7.46
N LEU A 68 -13.11 13.10 -7.45
CA LEU A 68 -12.17 13.27 -6.34
C LEU A 68 -11.68 14.73 -6.19
N ARG A 69 -11.75 15.55 -7.25
CA ARG A 69 -11.52 17.01 -7.16
C ARG A 69 -12.70 17.68 -6.47
N GLU A 70 -13.90 17.42 -6.98
CA GLU A 70 -15.10 18.17 -6.63
C GLU A 70 -15.59 17.83 -5.23
N SER A 71 -15.35 16.59 -4.78
CA SER A 71 -15.59 16.17 -3.39
C SER A 71 -14.59 16.76 -2.38
N GLY A 72 -13.53 17.45 -2.83
CA GLY A 72 -12.47 17.98 -1.96
C GLY A 72 -11.51 16.92 -1.41
N TRP A 73 -11.62 15.66 -1.89
CA TRP A 73 -10.78 14.55 -1.42
C TRP A 73 -9.29 14.82 -1.66
N ARG A 74 -8.93 15.36 -2.84
CA ARG A 74 -7.53 15.66 -3.15
C ARG A 74 -6.95 16.69 -2.19
N GLU A 75 -7.70 17.75 -1.93
CA GLU A 75 -7.28 18.86 -1.07
C GLU A 75 -7.15 18.40 0.38
N SER A 76 -8.08 17.55 0.86
CA SER A 76 -8.02 16.90 2.18
C SER A 76 -6.79 15.98 2.31
N THR A 77 -6.51 15.18 1.27
CA THR A 77 -5.36 14.28 1.24
C THR A 77 -4.06 15.08 1.24
N LEU A 78 -3.98 16.16 0.44
CA LEU A 78 -2.83 17.06 0.41
C LEU A 78 -2.61 17.75 1.77
N HIS A 79 -3.68 18.17 2.43
CA HIS A 79 -3.61 18.75 3.77
C HIS A 79 -3.01 17.75 4.78
N THR A 80 -3.46 16.50 4.73
CA THR A 80 -2.95 15.41 5.58
C THR A 80 -1.46 15.15 5.32
N CYS A 81 -1.05 15.07 4.05
CA CYS A 81 0.37 14.93 3.68
C CYS A 81 1.22 16.07 4.25
N ASN A 82 0.76 17.32 4.08
CA ASN A 82 1.48 18.50 4.58
C ASN A 82 1.57 18.52 6.11
N ARG A 83 0.51 18.09 6.80
CA ARG A 83 0.50 17.98 8.26
C ARG A 83 1.55 16.98 8.74
N LEU A 84 1.62 15.80 8.12
CA LEU A 84 2.60 14.77 8.48
C LEU A 84 4.05 15.19 8.17
N LEU A 85 4.29 15.89 7.07
CA LEU A 85 5.61 16.40 6.73
C LEU A 85 6.10 17.49 7.69
N ARG A 86 5.18 18.24 8.31
CA ARG A 86 5.49 19.29 9.27
C ARG A 86 5.55 18.79 10.71
N ASP A 87 4.98 17.62 11.00
CA ASP A 87 5.00 17.03 12.33
C ASP A 87 6.33 16.31 12.57
N PRO A 88 7.21 16.83 13.44
CA PRO A 88 8.49 16.18 13.74
C PRO A 88 8.32 14.81 14.40
N SER A 89 7.13 14.50 14.93
CA SER A 89 6.81 13.22 15.57
C SER A 89 6.39 12.14 14.57
N ALA A 90 5.99 12.52 13.35
CA ALA A 90 5.43 11.60 12.36
C ALA A 90 6.48 10.66 11.71
N LYS A 91 7.78 10.86 11.99
CA LYS A 91 8.91 10.04 11.48
C LYS A 91 8.84 9.80 9.96
N VAL A 92 8.32 10.77 9.20
CA VAL A 92 8.30 10.71 7.74
C VAL A 92 9.67 11.12 7.23
N VAL A 93 10.42 10.16 6.70
CA VAL A 93 11.81 10.37 6.23
C VAL A 93 11.91 10.34 4.71
N ASN A 94 10.94 9.70 4.04
CA ASN A 94 10.91 9.55 2.58
C ASN A 94 9.48 9.33 2.07
N TYR A 95 9.33 9.27 0.74
CA TYR A 95 8.05 9.04 0.08
C TYR A 95 7.34 7.77 0.56
N GLN A 96 8.05 6.65 0.72
CA GLN A 96 7.44 5.38 1.11
C GLN A 96 6.82 5.45 2.51
N THR A 97 7.51 6.10 3.45
CA THR A 97 6.97 6.34 4.80
C THR A 97 5.78 7.28 4.79
N LEU A 98 5.76 8.28 3.90
CA LEU A 98 4.61 9.19 3.74
C LEU A 98 3.42 8.46 3.12
N TYR A 99 3.65 7.69 2.06
CA TYR A 99 2.63 6.92 1.35
C TYR A 99 1.95 5.93 2.31
N ALA A 100 2.73 5.11 3.02
CA ALA A 100 2.20 4.14 3.97
C ALA A 100 1.40 4.80 5.11
N ALA A 101 1.78 6.01 5.52
CA ALA A 101 1.07 6.77 6.56
C ALA A 101 -0.25 7.37 6.07
N VAL A 102 -0.38 7.67 4.78
CA VAL A 102 -1.53 8.36 4.19
C VAL A 102 -2.49 7.41 3.47
N GLU A 103 -2.00 6.28 2.95
CA GLU A 103 -2.75 5.37 2.06
C GLU A 103 -4.10 4.94 2.62
N ARG A 104 -4.13 4.43 3.86
CA ARG A 104 -5.36 3.97 4.49
C ARG A 104 -6.37 5.11 4.66
N ASP A 105 -5.94 6.22 5.25
CA ASP A 105 -6.79 7.38 5.51
C ASP A 105 -7.31 8.00 4.19
N ALA A 106 -6.48 7.98 3.13
CA ALA A 106 -6.88 8.42 1.80
C ALA A 106 -7.92 7.48 1.17
N MET A 107 -7.78 6.15 1.29
CA MET A 107 -8.78 5.19 0.80
C MET A 107 -10.12 5.29 1.54
N GLU A 108 -10.07 5.49 2.85
CA GLU A 108 -11.26 5.67 3.70
C GLU A 108 -11.93 7.03 3.48
N GLY A 109 -11.14 8.07 3.21
CA GLY A 109 -11.64 9.43 2.99
C GLY A 109 -12.42 9.63 1.68
N VAL A 110 -12.44 8.64 0.78
CA VAL A 110 -13.25 8.70 -0.45
C VAL A 110 -14.74 8.58 -0.09
N ASP A 111 -15.49 9.64 -0.39
CA ASP A 111 -16.93 9.70 -0.15
C ASP A 111 -17.67 8.53 -0.82
N GLY A 112 -18.68 8.00 -0.12
CA GLY A 112 -19.52 6.91 -0.59
C GLY A 112 -20.25 7.26 -1.88
N GLN A 113 -20.67 8.52 -2.05
CA GLN A 113 -21.32 8.97 -3.30
C GLN A 113 -20.38 8.82 -4.51
N VAL A 114 -19.10 9.18 -4.35
CA VAL A 114 -18.09 9.02 -5.41
C VAL A 114 -17.91 7.54 -5.77
N LYS A 115 -17.84 6.65 -4.76
CA LYS A 115 -17.73 5.20 -4.99
C LYS A 115 -18.93 4.66 -5.75
N VAL A 116 -20.15 5.06 -5.37
CA VAL A 116 -21.38 4.64 -6.04
C VAL A 116 -21.41 5.11 -7.49
N GLU A 117 -21.09 6.38 -7.75
CA GLU A 117 -21.12 6.94 -9.11
C GLU A 117 -20.09 6.26 -10.03
N VAL A 118 -18.89 5.99 -9.53
CA VAL A 118 -17.84 5.33 -10.32
C VAL A 118 -18.21 3.87 -10.60
N VAL A 119 -18.76 3.15 -9.62
CA VAL A 119 -19.24 1.77 -9.82
C VAL A 119 -20.41 1.72 -10.80
N ARG A 120 -21.33 2.70 -10.72
CA ARG A 120 -22.41 2.88 -11.69
C ARG A 120 -21.86 3.05 -13.10
N LYS A 121 -20.84 3.91 -13.26
CA LYS A 121 -20.22 4.14 -14.57
C LYS A 121 -19.48 2.92 -15.10
N ILE A 122 -18.76 2.19 -14.24
CA ILE A 122 -18.11 0.92 -14.60
C ILE A 122 -19.16 -0.07 -15.12
N ARG A 123 -20.31 -0.20 -14.43
CA ARG A 123 -21.38 -1.09 -14.87
C ARG A 123 -21.90 -0.74 -16.26
N GLU A 124 -22.17 0.54 -16.53
CA GLU A 124 -22.62 1.00 -17.86
C GLU A 124 -21.63 0.62 -18.97
N VAL A 125 -20.33 0.83 -18.72
CA VAL A 125 -19.29 0.51 -19.68
C VAL A 125 -19.24 -1.00 -19.93
N LEU A 126 -19.28 -1.81 -18.87
CA LEU A 126 -19.26 -3.27 -18.99
C LEU A 126 -20.51 -3.81 -19.69
N GLU A 127 -21.69 -3.24 -19.44
CA GLU A 127 -22.94 -3.62 -20.11
C GLU A 127 -22.85 -3.36 -21.62
N GLY A 128 -22.37 -2.19 -22.03
CA GLY A 128 -22.13 -1.88 -23.45
C GLY A 128 -21.06 -2.75 -24.13
N MET A 129 -20.13 -3.34 -23.36
CA MET A 129 -19.08 -4.21 -23.89
C MET A 129 -19.47 -5.70 -23.96
N VAL A 130 -20.50 -6.12 -23.24
CA VAL A 130 -20.96 -7.53 -23.20
C VAL A 130 -22.06 -7.79 -24.23
N GLU A 131 -22.83 -6.77 -24.61
CA GLU A 131 -23.86 -6.88 -25.67
C GLU A 131 -23.32 -6.68 -27.11
N ALA A 132 -22.03 -6.42 -27.27
CA ALA A 132 -21.34 -6.23 -28.55
C ALA A 132 -20.47 -7.45 -28.92
#